data_AF-A0A517DYF3-F1
#
_entry.id   AF-A0A517DYF3-F1
#
_cell.length_a   1.000
_cell.length_b   1.000
_cell.length_c   1.000
_cell.angle_alpha   90.00
_cell.angle_beta   90.00
_cell.angle_gamma   90.00
#
_symmetry.space_group_name_H-M   'P 1'
#
loop_
_entity.id
_entity.type
_entity.pdbx_description
1 polymer ?
#
loop_
_entity_poly.entity_id
_entity_poly.type
_entity_poly.pdbx_seq_one_letter_code
_entity_poly.pdbx_strand_id
1 'polypeptide(L)'
;MSLARLQSQRHDFYSSAKKVHFRYHRFQKTLFFGEKIFINRHKVKLLAAAAKERKKEWPAVNTVLTCSQFVNQLLSNSLAVARTNLRPFINDVISGAEPFNSESFYRRIVSRDELQRLHLQISRHLSTALLLPVEHCSTVLKGSCQDPVSFLSSTGLIEQYKSTVAITKGIALVAEAIYDQSLAQLQPHWIIKKLINKLNVSTALLAATDCHPVNHEKRCLAEIESCLAGSIESFYHQLRHHYLSKTATLIYSFHDAHRQMPPRHLYLVKKPSQ
;
A
#
# COMPACT_ATOMS: atom_id res chain seq x y z
N MET A 1 14.79 -1.59 8.10
CA MET A 1 15.32 -0.61 7.11
C MET A 1 15.30 0.77 7.75
N SER A 2 16.44 1.48 7.80
CA SER A 2 16.55 2.73 8.56
C SER A 2 15.82 3.90 7.88
N LEU A 3 15.19 4.76 8.69
CA LEU A 3 14.52 6.01 8.30
C LEU A 3 15.39 6.93 7.42
N ALA A 4 16.71 6.80 7.52
CA ALA A 4 17.68 7.51 6.68
C ALA A 4 17.59 7.14 5.18
N ARG A 5 17.24 5.90 4.83
CA ARG A 5 17.09 5.48 3.41
C ARG A 5 15.80 6.02 2.77
N LEU A 6 14.73 6.17 3.55
CA LEU A 6 13.47 6.76 3.07
C LEU A 6 13.58 8.28 2.87
N GLN A 7 14.39 8.97 3.67
CA GLN A 7 14.65 10.40 3.48
C GLN A 7 15.56 10.68 2.27
N SER A 8 16.56 9.82 2.01
CA SER A 8 17.42 9.92 0.83
C SER A 8 16.62 9.76 -0.48
N GLN A 9 15.71 8.79 -0.57
CA GLN A 9 14.88 8.59 -1.77
C GLN A 9 13.83 9.71 -1.98
N ARG A 10 13.32 10.32 -0.90
CA ARG A 10 12.47 11.52 -1.01
C ARG A 10 13.24 12.71 -1.58
N HIS A 11 14.50 12.88 -1.19
CA HIS A 11 15.31 14.01 -1.65
C HIS A 11 15.65 13.92 -3.16
N ASP A 12 15.85 12.72 -3.69
CA ASP A 12 16.12 12.48 -5.11
C ASP A 12 14.89 12.67 -6.01
N PHE A 13 13.69 12.37 -5.49
CA PHE A 13 12.44 12.61 -6.20
C PHE A 13 12.11 14.12 -6.29
N TYR A 14 12.31 14.87 -5.21
CA TYR A 14 12.11 16.33 -5.19
C TYR A 14 13.19 17.11 -5.96
N SER A 15 14.44 16.62 -6.00
CA SER A 15 15.50 17.24 -6.83
C SER A 15 15.25 17.04 -8.33
N SER A 16 14.69 15.88 -8.70
CA SER A 16 14.29 15.57 -10.08
C SER A 16 13.06 16.36 -10.52
N ALA A 17 12.06 16.52 -9.65
CA ALA A 17 10.89 17.36 -9.92
C ALA A 17 11.24 18.85 -10.05
N LYS A 18 12.14 19.38 -9.19
CA LYS A 18 12.66 20.76 -9.33
C LYS A 18 13.43 20.97 -10.64
N LYS A 19 14.22 19.99 -11.11
CA LYS A 19 14.92 20.06 -12.40
C LYS A 19 13.96 20.05 -13.60
N VAL A 20 12.83 19.36 -13.51
CA VAL A 20 11.79 19.36 -14.57
C VAL A 20 10.99 20.66 -14.56
N HIS A 21 10.67 21.21 -13.39
CA HIS A 21 9.96 22.49 -13.27
C HIS A 21 10.82 23.70 -13.69
N PHE A 22 12.12 23.68 -13.41
CA PHE A 22 13.06 24.70 -13.90
C PHE A 22 13.21 24.69 -15.43
N ARG A 23 13.02 23.55 -16.09
CA ARG A 23 13.03 23.48 -17.56
C ARG A 23 11.75 24.01 -18.20
N TYR A 24 10.62 23.96 -17.49
CA TYR A 24 9.34 24.45 -18.01
C TYR A 24 9.24 25.98 -17.94
N HIS A 25 9.73 26.61 -16.87
CA HIS A 25 9.67 28.07 -16.72
C HIS A 25 10.66 28.86 -17.57
N ARG A 26 11.71 28.22 -18.12
CA ARG A 26 12.67 28.89 -19.01
C ARG A 26 12.13 29.10 -20.44
N PHE A 27 11.00 28.50 -20.79
CA PHE A 27 10.37 28.62 -22.11
C PHE A 27 9.27 29.70 -22.20
N GLN A 28 8.93 30.37 -21.09
CA GLN A 28 7.86 31.37 -21.06
C GLN A 28 8.33 32.83 -20.86
N LYS A 29 9.64 33.09 -20.77
CA LYS A 29 10.13 34.47 -20.85
C LYS A 29 10.45 34.82 -22.31
N THR A 30 9.66 35.75 -22.83
CA THR A 30 9.91 36.57 -24.02
C THR A 30 11.40 36.90 -24.17
N LEU A 31 12.04 36.27 -25.16
CA LEU A 31 13.33 36.69 -25.69
C LEU A 31 13.10 37.27 -27.08
N PHE A 32 12.79 38.57 -27.10
CA PHE A 32 13.10 39.44 -28.22
C PHE A 32 14.59 39.75 -28.15
N PHE A 33 15.43 38.92 -28.77
CA PHE A 33 16.79 39.29 -29.19
C PHE A 33 17.10 38.53 -30.48
N GLY A 34 17.43 39.30 -31.52
CA GLY A 34 17.72 38.81 -32.87
C GLY A 34 19.07 38.10 -32.98
N GLU A 35 19.27 37.02 -32.23
CA GLU A 35 20.26 36.03 -32.60
C GLU A 35 19.65 35.11 -33.66
N LYS A 36 20.28 35.04 -34.83
CA LYS A 36 20.00 33.97 -35.80
C LYS A 36 20.38 32.65 -35.13
N ILE A 37 19.44 32.06 -34.41
CA ILE A 37 19.54 30.67 -33.98
C ILE A 37 19.65 29.88 -35.28
N PHE A 38 20.86 29.39 -35.59
CA PHE A 38 21.05 28.38 -36.62
C PHE A 38 20.39 27.11 -36.09
N ILE A 39 19.08 27.05 -36.30
CA ILE A 39 18.31 25.89 -35.97
C ILE A 39 18.73 24.81 -36.95
N ASN A 40 19.59 23.90 -36.47
CA ASN A 40 20.03 22.76 -37.26
C ASN A 40 18.78 22.03 -37.78
N ARG A 41 18.56 22.09 -39.10
CA ARG A 41 17.38 21.52 -39.78
C ARG A 41 17.18 20.04 -39.42
N HIS A 42 18.27 19.32 -39.16
CA HIS A 42 18.23 17.93 -38.71
C HIS A 42 17.67 17.79 -37.28
N LYS A 43 18.05 18.67 -36.35
CA LYS A 43 17.50 18.69 -34.99
C LYS A 43 16.01 19.05 -34.97
N VAL A 44 15.56 19.99 -35.81
CA VAL A 44 14.13 20.28 -35.94
C VAL A 44 13.36 19.13 -36.56
N LYS A 45 13.89 18.49 -37.60
CA LYS A 45 13.25 17.29 -38.20
C LYS A 45 13.12 16.17 -37.17
N LEU A 46 14.16 15.94 -36.35
CA LEU A 46 14.12 14.95 -35.27
C LEU A 46 13.10 15.32 -34.18
N LEU A 47 13.04 16.58 -33.76
CA LEU A 47 12.07 17.05 -32.76
C LEU A 47 10.63 17.00 -33.30
N ALA A 48 10.42 17.36 -34.57
CA ALA A 48 9.12 17.28 -35.23
C ALA A 48 8.67 15.82 -35.42
N ALA A 49 9.60 14.92 -35.79
CA ALA A 49 9.33 13.49 -35.87
C ALA A 49 8.99 12.91 -34.48
N ALA A 50 9.76 13.25 -33.45
CA ALA A 50 9.47 12.85 -32.07
C ALA A 50 8.13 13.41 -31.56
N ALA A 51 7.79 14.66 -31.89
CA ALA A 51 6.49 15.24 -31.55
C ALA A 51 5.33 14.56 -32.30
N LYS A 52 5.55 14.16 -33.56
CA LYS A 52 4.58 13.40 -34.36
C LYS A 52 4.38 12.00 -33.81
N GLU A 53 5.43 11.30 -33.41
CA GLU A 53 5.33 9.99 -32.75
C GLU A 53 4.65 10.08 -31.38
N ARG A 54 4.97 11.11 -30.58
CA ARG A 54 4.26 11.38 -29.32
C ARG A 54 2.77 11.62 -29.52
N LYS A 55 2.36 12.33 -30.58
CA LYS A 55 0.93 12.51 -30.90
C LYS A 55 0.24 11.20 -31.24
N LYS A 56 0.94 10.24 -31.86
CA LYS A 56 0.41 8.90 -32.18
C LYS A 56 0.35 7.97 -30.98
N GLU A 57 1.24 8.15 -30.01
CA GLU A 57 1.27 7.40 -28.74
C GLU A 57 0.34 7.98 -27.68
N TRP A 58 -0.04 9.25 -27.82
CA TRP A 58 -0.88 9.96 -26.85
C TRP A 58 -2.17 9.21 -26.46
N PRO A 59 -2.93 8.59 -27.39
CA PRO A 59 -4.11 7.81 -27.02
C PRO A 59 -3.77 6.63 -26.09
N ALA A 60 -2.72 5.86 -26.39
CA ALA A 60 -2.30 4.74 -25.56
C ALA A 60 -1.82 5.21 -24.18
N VAL A 61 -1.02 6.29 -24.13
CA VAL A 61 -0.57 6.91 -22.87
C VAL A 61 -1.77 7.36 -22.04
N ASN A 62 -2.77 8.01 -22.65
CA ASN A 62 -3.96 8.47 -21.95
C ASN A 62 -4.79 7.30 -21.39
N THR A 63 -4.91 6.20 -22.15
CA THR A 63 -5.56 4.98 -21.68
C THR A 63 -4.81 4.37 -20.49
N VAL A 64 -3.47 4.27 -20.55
CA VAL A 64 -2.65 3.80 -19.43
C VAL A 64 -2.87 4.65 -18.18
N LEU A 65 -2.87 5.99 -18.32
CA LEU A 65 -3.08 6.90 -17.20
C LEU A 65 -4.48 6.73 -16.57
N THR A 66 -5.51 6.62 -17.39
CA THR A 66 -6.90 6.45 -16.94
C THR A 66 -7.06 5.12 -16.19
N CYS A 67 -6.57 4.02 -16.78
CA CYS A 67 -6.62 2.71 -16.13
C CYS A 67 -5.76 2.68 -14.86
N SER A 68 -4.62 3.38 -14.84
CA SER A 68 -3.78 3.49 -13.64
C SER A 68 -4.50 4.21 -12.50
N GLN A 69 -5.22 5.30 -12.80
CA GLN A 69 -6.03 6.00 -11.80
C GLN A 69 -7.11 5.09 -11.23
N PHE A 70 -7.80 4.34 -12.10
CA PHE A 70 -8.83 3.37 -11.69
C PHE A 70 -8.27 2.26 -10.79
N VAL A 71 -7.16 1.62 -11.18
CA VAL A 71 -6.46 0.60 -10.38
C VAL A 71 -6.06 1.17 -9.01
N ASN A 72 -5.48 2.37 -8.98
CA ASN A 72 -5.06 3.01 -7.74
C ASN A 72 -6.25 3.28 -6.82
N GLN A 73 -7.38 3.75 -7.36
CA GLN A 73 -8.59 4.02 -6.60
C GLN A 73 -9.15 2.73 -5.98
N LEU A 74 -9.30 1.68 -6.79
CA LEU A 74 -9.81 0.39 -6.30
C LEU A 74 -8.94 -0.22 -5.20
N LEU A 75 -7.63 -0.26 -5.41
CA LEU A 75 -6.70 -0.80 -4.43
C LEU A 75 -6.62 0.05 -3.16
N SER A 76 -6.75 1.37 -3.26
CA SER A 76 -6.78 2.25 -2.08
C SER A 76 -8.05 2.04 -1.24
N ASN A 77 -9.19 1.86 -1.88
CA ASN A 77 -10.46 1.56 -1.20
C ASN A 77 -10.39 0.21 -0.47
N SER A 78 -9.86 -0.82 -1.13
CA SER A 78 -9.68 -2.15 -0.56
C SER A 78 -8.67 -2.16 0.60
N LEU A 79 -7.55 -1.42 0.48
CA LEU A 79 -6.61 -1.21 1.57
C LEU A 79 -7.26 -0.54 2.80
N ALA A 80 -8.15 0.43 2.59
CA ALA A 80 -8.86 1.08 3.69
C ALA A 80 -9.77 0.09 4.44
N VAL A 81 -10.48 -0.78 3.72
CA VAL A 81 -11.29 -1.85 4.31
C VAL A 81 -10.41 -2.84 5.09
N ALA A 82 -9.30 -3.28 4.50
CA ALA A 82 -8.35 -4.17 5.16
C ALA A 82 -7.82 -3.58 6.49
N ARG A 83 -7.54 -2.27 6.53
CA ARG A 83 -7.12 -1.58 7.77
C ARG A 83 -8.21 -1.58 8.84
N THR A 84 -9.48 -1.41 8.47
CA THR A 84 -10.57 -1.45 9.45
C THR A 84 -10.74 -2.84 10.09
N ASN A 85 -10.41 -3.90 9.35
CA ASN A 85 -10.49 -5.29 9.83
C ASN A 85 -9.29 -5.70 10.70
N LEU A 86 -8.22 -4.91 10.71
CA LEU A 86 -6.99 -5.25 11.41
C LEU A 86 -7.16 -5.27 12.93
N ARG A 87 -7.80 -4.24 13.48
CA ARG A 87 -7.91 -4.06 14.93
C ARG A 87 -8.77 -5.12 15.61
N PRO A 88 -9.94 -5.53 15.06
CA PRO A 88 -10.67 -6.69 15.56
C PRO A 88 -9.82 -7.97 15.59
N PHE A 89 -9.06 -8.25 14.53
CA PHE A 89 -8.20 -9.43 14.47
C PHE A 89 -7.12 -9.43 15.55
N ILE A 90 -6.46 -8.29 15.76
CA ILE A 90 -5.41 -8.16 16.79
C ILE A 90 -5.97 -8.43 18.19
N ASN A 91 -7.17 -7.95 18.48
CA ASN A 91 -7.84 -8.19 19.76
C ASN A 91 -8.14 -9.69 19.96
N ASP A 92 -8.60 -10.39 18.92
CA ASP A 92 -8.85 -11.84 18.97
C ASP A 92 -7.55 -12.63 19.21
N VAL A 93 -6.45 -12.22 18.58
CA VAL A 93 -5.13 -12.87 18.74
C VAL A 93 -4.55 -12.67 20.15
N ILE A 94 -4.69 -11.47 20.72
CA ILE A 94 -4.13 -11.14 22.04
C ILE A 94 -4.97 -11.71 23.18
N SER A 95 -6.29 -11.79 23.00
CA SER A 95 -7.18 -12.48 23.95
C SER A 95 -7.00 -14.00 23.94
N GLY A 96 -6.26 -14.54 22.96
CA GLY A 96 -6.08 -15.98 22.79
C GLY A 96 -7.30 -16.68 22.18
N ALA A 97 -8.28 -15.93 21.68
CA ALA A 97 -9.44 -16.48 20.97
C ALA A 97 -9.03 -17.11 19.63
N GLU A 98 -7.96 -16.62 19.00
CA GLU A 98 -7.40 -17.18 17.77
C GLU A 98 -5.87 -17.33 17.87
N PRO A 99 -5.29 -18.48 17.44
CA PRO A 99 -3.85 -18.59 17.27
C PRO A 99 -3.38 -17.68 16.12
N PHE A 100 -2.21 -17.05 16.27
CA PHE A 100 -1.66 -16.25 15.17
C PHE A 100 -1.06 -17.16 14.09
N ASN A 101 -1.71 -17.21 12.93
CA ASN A 101 -1.17 -17.80 11.70
C ASN A 101 -1.18 -16.73 10.60
N SER A 102 -0.06 -16.57 9.90
CA SER A 102 0.05 -15.67 8.74
C SER A 102 -0.99 -15.96 7.66
N GLU A 103 -1.36 -17.23 7.49
CA GLU A 103 -2.40 -17.64 6.55
C GLU A 103 -3.81 -17.19 7.01
N SER A 104 -4.15 -17.37 8.29
CA SER A 104 -5.45 -16.96 8.82
C SER A 104 -5.58 -15.44 8.81
N PHE A 105 -4.51 -14.72 9.16
CA PHE A 105 -4.42 -13.27 9.08
C PHE A 105 -4.74 -12.77 7.67
N TYR A 106 -3.99 -13.23 6.65
CA TYR A 106 -4.21 -12.73 5.30
C TYR A 106 -5.58 -13.11 4.75
N ARG A 107 -6.09 -14.31 5.05
CA ARG A 107 -7.44 -14.71 4.59
C ARG A 107 -8.55 -13.87 5.22
N ARG A 108 -8.39 -13.46 6.49
CA ARG A 108 -9.37 -12.68 7.23
C ARG A 108 -9.32 -11.19 6.88
N ILE A 109 -8.14 -10.67 6.60
CA ILE A 109 -7.92 -9.26 6.27
C ILE A 109 -8.07 -8.98 4.77
N VAL A 110 -7.60 -9.89 3.93
CA VAL A 110 -7.65 -9.82 2.46
C VAL A 110 -8.34 -11.08 1.94
N SER A 111 -9.66 -11.04 1.85
CA SER A 111 -10.42 -12.19 1.39
C SER A 111 -10.09 -12.54 -0.07
N ARG A 112 -10.06 -13.84 -0.38
CA ARG A 112 -9.87 -14.31 -1.77
C ARG A 112 -10.95 -13.75 -2.69
N ASP A 113 -12.18 -13.63 -2.20
CA ASP A 113 -13.31 -13.09 -2.93
C ASP A 113 -13.15 -11.59 -3.23
N GLU A 114 -12.54 -10.82 -2.33
CA GLU A 114 -12.19 -9.43 -2.59
C GLU A 114 -11.11 -9.31 -3.67
N LEU A 115 -10.05 -10.13 -3.60
CA LEU A 115 -9.03 -10.16 -4.65
C LEU A 115 -9.60 -10.55 -6.02
N GLN A 116 -10.49 -11.55 -6.07
CA GLN A 116 -11.18 -11.94 -7.30
C GLN A 116 -12.09 -10.83 -7.82
N ARG A 117 -12.83 -10.14 -6.94
CA ARG A 117 -13.65 -8.98 -7.31
C ARG A 117 -12.82 -7.85 -7.89
N LEU A 118 -11.70 -7.49 -7.24
CA LEU A 118 -10.76 -6.48 -7.73
C LEU A 118 -10.23 -6.86 -9.11
N HIS A 119 -9.77 -8.11 -9.27
CA HIS A 119 -9.27 -8.62 -10.53
C HIS A 119 -10.31 -8.53 -11.66
N LEU A 120 -11.56 -8.90 -11.37
CA LEU A 120 -12.66 -8.84 -12.32
C LEU A 120 -13.02 -7.40 -12.69
N GLN A 121 -13.05 -6.48 -11.72
CA GLN A 121 -13.34 -5.07 -11.97
C GLN A 121 -12.27 -4.42 -12.85
N ILE A 122 -10.98 -4.68 -12.58
CA ILE A 122 -9.87 -4.20 -13.41
C ILE A 122 -9.96 -4.79 -14.81
N SER A 123 -10.24 -6.10 -14.93
CA SER A 123 -10.38 -6.78 -16.23
C SER A 123 -11.53 -6.20 -17.06
N ARG A 124 -12.68 -5.92 -16.44
CA ARG A 124 -13.84 -5.28 -17.10
C ARG A 124 -13.50 -3.87 -17.57
N HIS A 125 -12.82 -3.09 -16.74
CA HIS A 125 -12.41 -1.74 -17.12
C HIS A 125 -11.44 -1.74 -18.31
N LEU A 126 -10.46 -2.65 -18.33
CA LEU A 126 -9.56 -2.81 -19.47
C LEU A 126 -10.28 -3.31 -20.73
N SER A 127 -11.21 -4.25 -20.58
CA SER A 127 -12.05 -4.75 -21.67
C SER A 127 -12.81 -3.61 -22.33
N THR A 128 -13.42 -2.71 -21.55
CA THR A 128 -14.10 -1.53 -22.10
C THR A 128 -13.15 -0.53 -22.75
N ALA A 129 -11.95 -0.34 -22.18
CA ALA A 129 -10.98 0.62 -22.69
C ALA A 129 -10.28 0.17 -23.98
N LEU A 130 -10.13 -1.14 -24.16
CA LEU A 130 -9.42 -1.74 -25.30
C LEU A 130 -10.36 -2.43 -26.31
N LEU A 131 -11.67 -2.51 -26.01
CA LEU A 131 -12.66 -3.26 -26.79
C LEU A 131 -12.26 -4.75 -26.97
N LEU A 132 -11.68 -5.32 -25.91
CA LEU A 132 -11.24 -6.73 -25.86
C LEU A 132 -12.19 -7.56 -24.99
N PRO A 133 -12.31 -8.88 -25.21
CA PRO A 133 -13.04 -9.77 -24.32
C PRO A 133 -12.48 -9.71 -22.88
N VAL A 134 -13.35 -9.77 -21.88
CA VAL A 134 -12.95 -9.71 -20.46
C VAL A 134 -12.03 -10.88 -20.11
N GLU A 135 -12.25 -12.04 -20.71
CA GLU A 135 -11.45 -13.26 -20.55
C GLU A 135 -10.00 -13.04 -21.02
N HIS A 136 -9.82 -12.29 -22.10
CA HIS A 136 -8.50 -11.95 -22.61
C HIS A 136 -7.76 -11.00 -21.66
N CYS A 137 -8.43 -9.98 -21.14
CA CYS A 137 -7.84 -9.09 -20.13
C CYS A 137 -7.53 -9.86 -18.82
N SER A 138 -8.45 -10.72 -18.39
CA SER A 138 -8.31 -11.54 -17.17
C SER A 138 -7.13 -12.50 -17.24
N THR A 139 -6.95 -13.19 -18.37
CA THR A 139 -5.82 -14.13 -18.57
C THR A 139 -4.47 -13.42 -18.51
N VAL A 140 -4.33 -12.25 -19.13
CA VAL A 140 -3.09 -11.45 -19.08
C VAL A 140 -2.81 -10.93 -17.67
N LEU A 141 -3.86 -10.59 -16.93
CA LEU A 141 -3.76 -10.14 -15.55
C LEU A 141 -3.59 -11.28 -14.53
N LYS A 142 -3.81 -12.55 -14.91
CA LYS A 142 -3.87 -13.71 -13.99
C LYS A 142 -2.61 -13.88 -13.14
N GLY A 143 -1.45 -13.49 -13.66
CA GLY A 143 -0.17 -13.47 -12.91
C GLY A 143 -0.08 -12.40 -11.82
N SER A 144 -1.09 -11.52 -11.69
CA SER A 144 -1.16 -10.47 -10.66
C SER A 144 -1.88 -10.96 -9.39
N CYS A 145 -2.58 -12.09 -9.45
CA CYS A 145 -3.20 -12.73 -8.28
C CYS A 145 -2.18 -13.64 -7.58
N GLN A 146 -1.15 -13.04 -6.96
CA GLN A 146 -0.25 -13.78 -6.08
C GLN A 146 -0.96 -14.08 -4.75
N ASP A 147 -0.68 -15.25 -4.18
CA ASP A 147 -1.25 -15.64 -2.89
C ASP A 147 -0.71 -14.70 -1.79
N PRO A 148 -1.58 -13.96 -1.08
CA PRO A 148 -1.17 -13.06 -0.01
C PRO A 148 -0.38 -13.76 1.10
N VAL A 149 -0.55 -15.08 1.28
CA VAL A 149 0.11 -15.89 2.31
C VAL A 149 1.64 -15.94 2.12
N SER A 150 2.15 -15.73 0.90
CA SER A 150 3.58 -15.76 0.59
C SER A 150 4.39 -14.56 1.13
N PHE A 151 3.74 -13.55 1.72
CA PHE A 151 4.37 -12.26 2.03
C PHE A 151 4.77 -12.03 3.50
N LEU A 152 4.40 -12.91 4.44
CA LEU A 152 4.73 -12.73 5.86
C LEU A 152 5.89 -13.63 6.30
N SER A 153 6.98 -13.03 6.79
CA SER A 153 8.04 -13.73 7.54
C SER A 153 8.14 -13.29 9.01
N SER A 154 7.20 -12.47 9.51
CA SER A 154 7.28 -11.83 10.84
C SER A 154 6.49 -12.53 11.95
N THR A 155 6.13 -13.80 11.76
CA THR A 155 5.43 -14.62 12.77
C THR A 155 6.17 -14.64 14.12
N GLY A 156 7.51 -14.69 14.09
CA GLY A 156 8.33 -14.70 15.30
C GLY A 156 8.21 -13.42 16.16
N LEU A 157 8.12 -12.24 15.56
CA LEU A 157 8.01 -10.97 16.30
C LEU A 157 6.65 -10.83 16.98
N ILE A 158 5.58 -11.29 16.33
CA ILE A 158 4.22 -11.19 16.87
C ILE A 158 4.04 -12.13 18.06
N GLU A 159 4.60 -13.35 17.98
CA GLU A 159 4.61 -14.27 19.13
C GLU A 159 5.45 -13.74 20.31
N GLN A 160 6.54 -13.00 20.04
CA GLN A 160 7.31 -12.34 21.09
C GLN A 160 6.51 -11.24 21.79
N TYR A 161 5.77 -10.41 21.05
CA TYR A 161 4.90 -9.40 21.64
C TYR A 161 3.75 -10.01 22.45
N LYS A 162 3.11 -11.08 21.95
CA LYS A 162 2.10 -11.84 22.71
C LYS A 162 2.66 -12.39 24.02
N SER A 163 3.83 -13.04 23.95
CA SER A 163 4.53 -13.57 25.13
C SER A 163 4.84 -12.45 26.13
N THR A 164 5.29 -11.31 25.64
CA THR A 164 5.59 -10.12 26.47
C THR A 164 4.34 -9.65 27.21
N VAL A 165 3.21 -9.49 26.52
CA VAL A 165 1.93 -9.07 27.15
C VAL A 165 1.50 -10.07 28.23
N ALA A 166 1.58 -11.37 27.96
CA ALA A 166 1.22 -12.41 28.93
C ALA A 166 2.13 -12.38 30.16
N ILE A 167 3.45 -12.27 29.97
CA ILE A 167 4.43 -12.18 31.05
C ILE A 167 4.21 -10.92 31.89
N THR A 168 4.02 -9.75 31.26
CA THR A 168 3.80 -8.49 32.00
C THR A 168 2.52 -8.54 32.84
N LYS A 169 1.45 -9.15 32.34
CA LYS A 169 0.22 -9.40 33.13
C LYS A 169 0.51 -10.33 34.30
N GLY A 170 1.25 -11.41 34.08
CA GLY A 170 1.65 -12.33 35.14
C GLY A 170 2.50 -11.67 36.23
N ILE A 171 3.51 -10.88 35.85
CA ILE A 171 4.36 -10.14 36.79
C ILE A 171 3.53 -9.14 37.60
N ALA A 172 2.58 -8.44 36.98
CA ALA A 172 1.72 -7.49 37.69
C ALA A 172 0.86 -8.18 38.77
N LEU A 173 0.27 -9.34 38.45
CA LEU A 173 -0.50 -10.13 39.42
C LEU A 173 0.38 -10.62 40.58
N VAL A 174 1.60 -11.07 40.30
CA VAL A 174 2.55 -11.49 41.33
C VAL A 174 2.98 -10.30 42.20
N ALA A 175 3.27 -9.14 41.60
CA ALA A 175 3.65 -7.94 42.34
C ALA A 175 2.50 -7.45 43.25
N GLU A 176 1.26 -7.50 42.78
CA GLU A 176 0.07 -7.18 43.56
C GLU A 176 -0.10 -8.15 44.74
N ALA A 177 0.04 -9.46 44.50
CA ALA A 177 -0.03 -10.46 45.57
C ALA A 177 1.08 -10.27 46.64
N ILE A 178 2.31 -9.99 46.22
CA ILE A 178 3.42 -9.72 47.15
C ILE A 178 3.16 -8.43 47.95
N TYR A 179 2.63 -7.40 47.29
CA TYR A 179 2.27 -6.15 47.95
C TYR A 179 1.20 -6.40 49.03
N ASP A 180 0.12 -7.09 48.69
CA ASP A 180 -0.97 -7.41 49.61
C ASP A 180 -0.49 -8.28 50.77
N GLN A 181 0.37 -9.27 50.50
CA GLN A 181 0.94 -10.14 51.52
C GLN A 181 1.87 -9.37 52.47
N SER A 182 2.69 -8.47 51.94
CA SER A 182 3.57 -7.60 52.74
C SER A 182 2.75 -6.62 53.59
N LEU A 183 1.68 -6.08 53.02
CA LEU A 183 0.75 -5.20 53.73
C LEU A 183 0.04 -5.94 54.87
N ALA A 184 -0.33 -7.20 54.67
CA ALA A 184 -0.96 -8.02 55.68
C ALA A 184 -0.02 -8.33 56.87
N GLN A 185 1.28 -8.53 56.59
CA GLN A 185 2.29 -8.77 57.62
C GLN A 185 2.55 -7.56 58.52
N LEU A 186 2.45 -6.35 57.97
CA LEU A 186 2.65 -5.10 58.73
C LEU A 186 1.50 -4.78 59.69
N GLN A 187 0.37 -5.50 59.61
CA GLN A 187 -0.87 -5.24 60.37
C GLN A 187 -1.22 -3.73 60.52
N PRO A 188 -1.26 -2.96 59.42
CA PRO A 188 -1.50 -1.53 59.52
C PRO A 188 -2.89 -1.25 60.09
N HIS A 189 -3.00 -0.19 60.90
CA HIS A 189 -4.26 0.27 61.45
C HIS A 189 -5.30 0.48 60.33
N TRP A 190 -6.58 0.19 60.61
CA TRP A 190 -7.65 0.14 59.58
C TRP A 190 -7.78 1.43 58.74
N ILE A 191 -7.46 2.59 59.33
CA ILE A 191 -7.44 3.89 58.64
C ILE A 191 -6.38 3.92 57.54
N ILE A 192 -5.17 3.43 57.84
CA ILE A 192 -4.05 3.36 56.90
C ILE A 192 -4.39 2.37 55.78
N LYS A 193 -4.98 1.22 56.10
CA LYS A 193 -5.46 0.26 55.12
C LYS A 193 -6.51 0.86 54.18
N LYS A 194 -7.44 1.65 54.72
CA LYS A 194 -8.48 2.35 53.94
C LYS A 194 -7.89 3.44 53.02
N LEU A 195 -6.83 4.12 53.47
CA LEU A 195 -6.08 5.12 52.70
C LEU A 195 -5.27 4.48 51.56
N ILE A 196 -4.58 3.38 51.86
CA ILE A 196 -3.77 2.62 50.88
C ILE A 196 -4.66 2.06 49.77
N ASN A 197 -5.80 1.45 50.13
CA ASN A 197 -6.77 0.95 49.15
C ASN A 197 -7.39 2.08 48.30
N LYS A 198 -7.54 3.29 48.86
CA LYS A 198 -8.00 4.46 48.09
C LYS A 198 -6.93 5.00 47.15
N LEU A 199 -5.66 4.92 47.55
CA LEU A 199 -4.54 5.47 46.79
C LEU A 199 -4.05 4.53 45.69
N ASN A 200 -4.44 3.25 45.71
CA ASN A 200 -4.05 2.28 44.68
C ASN A 200 -2.51 2.28 44.49
N VAL A 201 -1.80 2.19 45.62
CA VAL A 201 -0.34 2.42 45.70
C VAL A 201 0.43 1.44 44.81
N SER A 202 -0.07 0.20 44.63
CA SER A 202 0.48 -0.79 43.72
C SER A 202 0.45 -0.32 42.26
N THR A 203 -0.68 0.18 41.79
CA THR A 203 -0.84 0.73 40.45
C THR A 203 -0.07 2.04 40.26
N ALA A 204 0.02 2.87 41.31
CA ALA A 204 0.85 4.07 41.30
C ALA A 204 2.36 3.75 41.19
N LEU A 205 2.84 2.73 41.90
CA LEU A 205 4.22 2.24 41.82
C LEU A 205 4.54 1.67 40.43
N LEU A 206 3.65 0.84 39.89
CA LEU A 206 3.79 0.28 38.54
C LEU A 206 3.73 1.37 37.46
N ALA A 207 2.94 2.42 37.67
CA ALA A 207 2.91 3.58 36.78
C ALA A 207 4.19 4.42 36.86
N ALA A 208 4.75 4.61 38.04
CA ALA A 208 5.98 5.39 38.25
C ALA A 208 7.22 4.73 37.63
N THR A 209 7.25 3.40 37.55
CA THR A 209 8.34 2.65 36.90
C THR A 209 8.11 2.40 35.41
N ASP A 210 7.07 3.02 34.83
CA ASP A 210 6.63 2.83 33.44
C ASP A 210 6.30 1.35 33.10
N CYS A 211 6.12 0.52 34.13
CA CYS A 211 5.85 -0.91 34.05
C CYS A 211 4.36 -1.24 34.17
N HIS A 212 3.48 -0.25 34.03
CA HIS A 212 2.05 -0.46 34.21
C HIS A 212 1.52 -1.42 33.13
N PRO A 213 0.92 -2.56 33.50
CA PRO A 213 0.56 -3.61 32.55
C PRO A 213 -0.38 -3.12 31.44
N VAL A 214 -1.34 -2.25 31.78
CA VAL A 214 -2.25 -1.63 30.78
C VAL A 214 -1.49 -0.76 29.76
N ASN A 215 -0.44 -0.06 30.17
CA ASN A 215 0.34 0.79 29.27
C ASN A 215 1.26 -0.06 28.39
N HIS A 216 1.88 -1.11 28.94
CA HIS A 216 2.64 -2.08 28.17
C HIS A 216 1.79 -2.83 27.15
N GLU A 217 0.59 -3.27 27.54
CA GLU A 217 -0.37 -3.90 26.64
C GLU A 217 -0.73 -2.97 25.48
N LYS A 218 -1.04 -1.69 25.76
CA LYS A 218 -1.29 -0.68 24.72
C LYS A 218 -0.10 -0.48 23.79
N ARG A 219 1.13 -0.45 24.31
CA ARG A 219 2.35 -0.32 23.48
C ARG A 219 2.54 -1.54 22.59
N CYS A 220 2.43 -2.75 23.14
CA CYS A 220 2.55 -3.99 22.37
C CYS A 220 1.46 -4.11 21.30
N LEU A 221 0.22 -3.74 21.64
CA LEU A 221 -0.90 -3.65 20.70
C LEU A 221 -0.56 -2.72 19.52
N ALA A 222 -0.06 -1.52 19.81
CA ALA A 222 0.32 -0.55 18.79
C ALA A 222 1.47 -1.05 17.89
N GLU A 223 2.45 -1.77 18.45
CA GLU A 223 3.55 -2.35 17.68
C GLU A 223 3.08 -3.51 16.79
N ILE A 224 2.22 -4.40 17.30
CA ILE A 224 1.60 -5.46 16.50
C ILE A 224 0.76 -4.84 15.37
N GLU A 225 -0.04 -3.81 15.67
CA GLU A 225 -0.85 -3.09 14.70
C GLU A 225 0.02 -2.45 13.62
N SER A 226 1.11 -1.78 13.99
CA SER A 226 2.08 -1.19 13.08
C SER A 226 2.74 -2.24 12.17
N CYS A 227 3.18 -3.36 12.73
CA CYS A 227 3.81 -4.44 11.96
C CYS A 227 2.85 -5.07 10.94
N LEU A 228 1.61 -5.35 11.35
CA LEU A 228 0.62 -5.94 10.48
C LEU A 228 0.09 -4.95 9.43
N ALA A 229 -0.10 -3.68 9.80
CA ALA A 229 -0.45 -2.61 8.87
C ALA A 229 0.62 -2.45 7.79
N GLY A 230 1.89 -2.42 8.17
CA GLY A 230 3.01 -2.37 7.23
C GLY A 230 3.06 -3.58 6.29
N SER A 231 2.70 -4.77 6.78
CA SER A 231 2.61 -5.98 5.97
C SER A 231 1.50 -5.88 4.91
N ILE A 232 0.30 -5.43 5.33
CA ILE A 232 -0.82 -5.18 4.42
C ILE A 232 -0.45 -4.11 3.38
N GLU A 233 0.14 -2.99 3.81
CA GLU A 233 0.58 -1.93 2.90
C GLU A 233 1.58 -2.43 1.85
N SER A 234 2.58 -3.22 2.28
CA SER A 234 3.55 -3.84 1.39
C SER A 234 2.88 -4.74 0.36
N PHE A 235 1.94 -5.58 0.77
CA PHE A 235 1.16 -6.43 -0.13
C PHE A 235 0.40 -5.60 -1.17
N TYR A 236 -0.37 -4.59 -0.75
CA TYR A 236 -1.13 -3.74 -1.68
C TYR A 236 -0.21 -2.93 -2.61
N HIS A 237 0.96 -2.52 -2.14
CA HIS A 237 1.95 -1.84 -2.98
C HIS A 237 2.48 -2.77 -4.08
N GLN A 238 2.79 -4.03 -3.76
CA GLN A 238 3.25 -5.01 -4.74
C GLN A 238 2.15 -5.39 -5.73
N LEU A 239 0.92 -5.58 -5.24
CA LEU A 239 -0.26 -5.85 -6.05
C LEU A 239 -0.51 -4.70 -7.04
N ARG A 240 -0.40 -3.46 -6.57
CA ARG A 240 -0.49 -2.26 -7.40
C ARG A 240 0.56 -2.25 -8.51
N HIS A 241 1.83 -2.49 -8.18
CA HIS A 241 2.89 -2.54 -9.20
C HIS A 241 2.64 -3.62 -10.25
N HIS A 242 2.17 -4.80 -9.83
CA HIS A 242 1.82 -5.88 -10.75
C HIS A 242 0.69 -5.47 -11.71
N TYR A 243 -0.42 -4.97 -11.18
CA TYR A 243 -1.55 -4.53 -12.01
C TYR A 243 -1.14 -3.42 -12.97
N LEU A 244 -0.46 -2.38 -12.50
CA LEU A 244 -0.03 -1.26 -13.35
C LEU A 244 0.92 -1.72 -14.46
N SER A 245 1.90 -2.56 -14.13
CA SER A 245 2.85 -3.11 -15.10
C SER A 245 2.16 -3.96 -16.17
N LYS A 246 1.26 -4.88 -15.76
CA LYS A 246 0.52 -5.74 -16.68
C LYS A 246 -0.48 -4.97 -17.53
N THR A 247 -1.17 -3.98 -16.96
CA THR A 247 -2.06 -3.07 -17.69
C THR A 247 -1.29 -2.29 -18.75
N ALA A 248 -0.14 -1.70 -18.41
CA ALA A 248 0.69 -0.99 -19.37
C ALA A 248 1.17 -1.93 -20.49
N THR A 249 1.66 -3.12 -20.14
CA THR A 249 2.12 -4.13 -21.10
C THR A 249 1.01 -4.52 -22.08
N LEU A 250 -0.21 -4.76 -21.58
CA LEU A 250 -1.37 -5.10 -22.40
C LEU A 250 -1.70 -3.96 -23.38
N ILE A 251 -1.81 -2.73 -22.88
CA ILE A 251 -2.17 -1.57 -23.71
C ILE A 251 -1.13 -1.32 -24.80
N TYR A 252 0.17 -1.40 -24.48
CA TYR A 252 1.23 -1.22 -25.47
C TYR A 252 1.29 -2.38 -26.47
N SER A 253 1.09 -3.63 -26.05
CA SER A 253 1.04 -4.77 -26.98
C SER A 253 -0.08 -4.62 -28.03
N PHE A 254 -1.21 -4.04 -27.62
CA PHE A 254 -2.33 -3.76 -28.52
C PHE A 254 -2.04 -2.56 -29.43
N HIS A 255 -1.46 -1.50 -28.89
CA HIS A 255 -1.05 -0.31 -29.66
C HIS A 255 -0.02 -0.66 -30.75
N ASP A 256 0.98 -1.48 -30.41
CA ASP A 256 2.00 -1.93 -31.35
C ASP A 256 1.43 -2.85 -32.43
N ALA A 257 0.52 -3.76 -32.07
CA ALA A 257 -0.19 -4.62 -33.03
C ALA A 257 -1.00 -3.79 -34.06
N HIS A 258 -1.67 -2.72 -33.60
CA HIS A 258 -2.38 -1.80 -34.49
C HIS A 258 -1.45 -0.95 -35.38
N ARG A 259 -0.23 -0.63 -34.91
CA ARG A 259 0.80 0.05 -35.71
C ARG A 259 1.43 -0.84 -36.78
N GLN A 260 1.49 -2.16 -36.53
CA GLN A 260 2.10 -3.13 -37.45
C GLN A 260 1.14 -3.61 -38.55
N MET A 261 -0.16 -3.33 -38.47
CA MET A 261 -1.08 -3.60 -39.59
C MET A 261 -0.76 -2.66 -40.76
N PRO A 262 -0.38 -3.18 -41.95
CA PRO A 262 -0.21 -2.33 -43.13
C PRO A 262 -1.57 -1.67 -43.47
N PRO A 263 -1.57 -0.45 -44.02
CA PRO A 263 -2.79 0.23 -44.45
C PRO A 263 -3.32 -0.45 -45.73
N ARG A 264 -3.95 -1.62 -45.58
CA ARG A 264 -4.69 -2.30 -46.63
C ARG A 264 -5.97 -2.84 -46.00
N HIS A 265 -7.07 -2.66 -46.73
CA HIS A 265 -8.46 -2.98 -46.35
C HIS A 265 -9.29 -1.85 -45.76
N LEU A 266 -9.14 -0.61 -46.28
CA LEU A 266 -10.33 0.16 -46.64
C LEU A 266 -10.90 -0.50 -47.90
N TYR A 267 -11.74 -1.52 -47.72
CA TYR A 267 -12.53 -2.05 -48.84
C TYR A 267 -13.41 -0.92 -49.35
N LEU A 268 -13.13 -0.52 -50.58
CA LEU A 268 -14.04 0.19 -51.46
C LEU A 268 -15.40 -0.52 -51.41
N VAL A 269 -16.38 0.09 -50.75
CA VAL A 269 -17.78 -0.18 -51.06
C VAL A 269 -17.95 0.31 -52.49
N LYS A 270 -17.89 -0.63 -53.45
CA LYS A 270 -18.30 -0.39 -54.83
C LYS A 270 -19.72 0.15 -54.78
N LYS A 271 -19.91 1.39 -55.22
CA LYS A 271 -21.23 1.88 -55.65
C LYS A 271 -21.75 0.90 -56.72
N PRO A 272 -22.99 0.40 -56.63
CA PRO A 272 -23.58 -0.34 -57.73
C PRO A 272 -23.74 0.62 -58.91
N SER A 273 -23.16 0.25 -60.04
CA SER A 273 -23.35 0.92 -61.33
C SER A 273 -24.81 0.74 -61.78
N GLN A 274 -25.51 1.86 -61.93
CA GLN A 274 -26.71 1.98 -62.78
C GLN A 274 -26.28 2.04 -64.24
#